data_AF-A0A8J8E963-F1
#
_entry.id   AF-A0A8J8E963-F1
#
_cell.length_a   1.000
_cell.length_b   1.000
_cell.length_c   1.000
_cell.angle_alpha   90.00
_cell.angle_beta   90.00
_cell.angle_gamma   90.00
#
_symmetry.space_group_name_H-M   'P 1'
#
loop_
_entity.id
_entity.type
_entity.pdbx_description
1 polymer ?
#
loop_
_entity_poly.entity_id
_entity_poly.type
_entity_poly.pdbx_seq_one_letter_code
_entity_poly.pdbx_strand_id
1 'polypeptide(L)'
;MRKVLYALPFLLIGLGVLMVELTVDRLLVVGLNWLTFLIEYRYGGEGRGGELVAIGIATSLALLPVSSAISKVLAVFTLLLVLGGNYVKELYVSP
;
A
#
# COMPACT_ATOMS: atom_id res chain seq x y z
N MET A 1 -14.52 -5.34 10.31
CA MET A 1 -14.31 -4.98 8.87
C MET A 1 -12.84 -4.63 8.67
N ARG A 2 -12.17 -5.28 7.73
CA ARG A 2 -10.74 -5.03 7.44
C ARG A 2 -10.56 -3.60 6.91
N LYS A 3 -10.01 -2.70 7.73
CA LYS A 3 -9.84 -1.28 7.40
C LYS A 3 -8.98 -1.03 6.15
N VAL A 4 -8.11 -1.99 5.80
CA VAL A 4 -7.31 -1.96 4.57
C VAL A 4 -8.18 -1.86 3.30
N LEU A 5 -9.45 -2.30 3.35
CA LEU A 5 -10.39 -2.19 2.23
C LEU A 5 -10.69 -0.75 1.84
N TYR A 6 -10.45 0.23 2.73
CA TYR A 6 -10.55 1.65 2.37
C TYR A 6 -9.50 2.09 1.33
N ALA A 7 -8.46 1.31 1.11
CA ALA A 7 -7.47 1.55 0.04
C ALA A 7 -8.01 1.22 -1.36
N LEU A 8 -9.03 0.36 -1.47
CA LEU A 8 -9.53 -0.17 -2.74
C LEU A 8 -9.90 0.90 -3.79
N PRO A 9 -10.69 1.95 -3.47
CA PRO A 9 -11.00 2.99 -4.45
C PRO A 9 -9.74 3.69 -4.98
N PHE A 10 -8.74 3.93 -4.12
CA PHE A 10 -7.48 4.54 -4.53
C PHE A 10 -6.67 3.61 -5.43
N LEU A 11 -6.60 2.32 -5.11
CA LEU A 11 -5.92 1.33 -5.96
C LEU A 11 -6.55 1.23 -7.36
N LEU A 12 -7.88 1.29 -7.45
CA LEU A 12 -8.60 1.33 -8.72
C LEU A 12 -8.27 2.60 -9.51
N ILE A 13 -8.20 3.76 -8.84
CA ILE A 13 -7.73 5.01 -9.46
C ILE A 13 -6.28 4.85 -9.96
N GLY A 14 -5.40 4.23 -9.18
CA GLY A 14 -4.02 3.93 -9.58
C GLY A 14 -3.93 3.09 -10.85
N LEU A 15 -4.80 2.08 -11.01
CA LEU A 15 -4.91 1.34 -12.27
C LEU A 15 -5.38 2.22 -13.43
N GLY A 16 -6.37 3.09 -13.19
CA GLY A 16 -6.80 4.09 -14.18
C GLY A 16 -5.65 5.00 -14.63
N VAL A 17 -4.79 5.43 -13.71
CA VAL A 17 -3.60 6.24 -14.01
C VAL A 17 -2.62 5.49 -14.92
N LEU A 18 -2.44 4.18 -14.74
CA LEU A 18 -1.62 3.37 -15.65
C LEU A 18 -2.20 3.25 -17.05
N MET A 19 -3.54 3.24 -17.18
CA MET A 19 -4.21 3.18 -18.47
C MET A 19 -4.10 4.50 -19.24
N VAL A 20 -4.01 5.62 -18.55
CA VAL A 20 -3.83 6.94 -19.17
C VAL A 20 -2.39 7.13 -19.63
N GLU A 21 -1.41 6.76 -18.79
CA GLU A 21 0.01 6.97 -19.12
C GLU A 21 0.87 5.96 -18.36
N LEU A 22 1.35 4.96 -19.10
CA LEU A 22 2.17 3.88 -18.57
C LEU A 22 3.64 4.29 -18.53
N THR A 23 4.12 4.63 -17.34
CA THR A 23 5.54 4.84 -17.08
C THR A 23 6.06 3.83 -16.06
N VAL A 24 7.36 3.52 -16.11
CA VAL A 24 8.01 2.63 -15.14
C VAL A 24 7.80 3.10 -13.72
N ASP A 25 7.89 4.41 -13.49
CA ASP A 25 7.67 5.03 -12.18
C ASP A 25 6.25 4.80 -11.64
N ARG A 26 5.23 5.02 -12.48
CA ARG A 26 3.83 4.80 -12.10
C ARG A 26 3.54 3.32 -11.85
N LEU A 27 4.07 2.46 -12.72
CA LEU A 27 3.93 1.00 -12.58
C LEU A 27 4.51 0.52 -11.25
N LEU A 28 5.68 1.02 -10.86
CA LEU A 28 6.31 0.69 -9.58
C LEU A 28 5.45 1.15 -8.40
N VAL A 29 5.00 2.41 -8.37
CA VAL A 29 4.19 2.92 -7.25
C VAL A 29 2.88 2.14 -7.12
N VAL A 30 2.15 1.98 -8.22
CA VAL A 30 0.87 1.26 -8.23
C VAL A 30 1.06 -0.22 -7.86
N GLY A 31 2.10 -0.87 -8.40
CA GLY A 31 2.44 -2.25 -8.09
C GLY A 31 2.81 -2.45 -6.61
N LEU A 32 3.63 -1.56 -6.04
CA LEU A 32 3.99 -1.59 -4.62
C LEU A 32 2.78 -1.39 -3.71
N ASN A 33 1.87 -0.49 -4.08
CA ASN A 33 0.63 -0.26 -3.33
C ASN A 33 -0.31 -1.48 -3.38
N TRP A 34 -0.44 -2.12 -4.54
CA TRP A 34 -1.19 -3.38 -4.67
C TRP A 34 -0.58 -4.51 -3.83
N LEU A 35 0.76 -4.64 -3.86
CA LEU A 35 1.46 -5.63 -3.05
C LEU A 35 1.23 -5.38 -1.56
N THR A 36 1.38 -4.13 -1.11
CA THR A 36 1.13 -3.71 0.27
C THR A 36 -0.29 -4.06 0.71
N PHE A 37 -1.28 -3.76 -0.14
CA PHE A 37 -2.67 -4.11 0.10
C PHE A 37 -2.88 -5.61 0.22
N LEU A 38 -2.31 -6.42 -0.69
CA LEU A 38 -2.49 -7.87 -0.68
C LEU A 38 -1.90 -8.50 0.58
N ILE A 39 -0.72 -8.05 1.02
CA ILE A 39 -0.08 -8.56 2.24
C ILE A 39 -0.92 -8.20 3.47
N GLU A 40 -1.30 -6.93 3.64
CA GLU A 40 -2.12 -6.52 4.78
C GLU A 40 -3.54 -7.10 4.71
N TYR A 41 -4.10 -7.32 3.53
CA TYR A 41 -5.39 -7.98 3.39
C TYR A 41 -5.32 -9.45 3.82
N ARG A 42 -4.23 -10.16 3.49
CA ARG A 42 -4.06 -11.59 3.80
C ARG A 42 -3.59 -11.84 5.23
N TYR A 43 -2.60 -11.10 5.69
CA TYR A 43 -1.90 -11.32 6.96
C TYR A 43 -2.23 -10.25 8.02
N GLY A 44 -2.74 -9.10 7.60
CA GLY A 44 -3.23 -8.07 8.51
C GLY A 44 -4.45 -8.53 9.28
N GLY A 45 -4.57 -8.02 10.51
CA GLY A 45 -5.70 -8.29 11.39
C GLY A 45 -6.70 -7.14 11.39
N GLU A 46 -7.74 -7.20 12.21
CA GLU A 46 -8.73 -6.11 12.36
C GLU A 46 -8.21 -4.89 13.16
N GLY A 47 -6.91 -4.81 13.42
CA GLY A 47 -6.28 -3.74 14.19
C GLY A 47 -6.16 -2.40 13.44
N ARG A 48 -5.64 -1.39 14.14
CA ARG A 48 -5.39 -0.04 13.59
C ARG A 48 -4.39 0.00 12.41
N GLY A 49 -3.61 -1.06 12.20
CA GLY A 49 -2.63 -1.16 11.10
C GLY A 49 -3.24 -0.97 9.71
N GLY A 50 -4.40 -1.59 9.44
CA GLY A 50 -5.05 -1.50 8.13
C GLY A 50 -5.48 -0.08 7.75
N GLU A 51 -5.74 0.80 8.72
CA GLU A 51 -6.09 2.21 8.46
C GLU A 51 -4.87 3.02 8.03
N LEU A 52 -3.74 2.86 8.72
CA LEU A 52 -2.48 3.49 8.36
C LEU A 52 -2.00 3.04 6.97
N VAL A 53 -2.18 1.75 6.66
CA VAL A 53 -1.86 1.21 5.33
C VAL A 53 -2.75 1.85 4.26
N ALA A 54 -4.05 1.97 4.50
CA ALA A 54 -4.95 2.61 3.55
C ALA A 54 -4.59 4.08 3.31
N ILE A 55 -4.23 4.82 4.37
CA ILE A 55 -3.75 6.21 4.27
C ILE A 55 -2.42 6.26 3.49
N GLY A 56 -1.49 5.34 3.76
CA GLY A 56 -0.21 5.27 3.06
C GLY A 56 -0.38 5.04 1.55
N ILE A 57 -1.25 4.11 1.17
CA ILE A 57 -1.61 3.85 -0.23
C ILE A 57 -2.29 5.06 -0.87
N ALA A 58 -3.27 5.66 -0.20
CA ALA A 58 -3.98 6.82 -0.72
C ALA A 58 -3.03 8.02 -0.94
N THR A 59 -2.15 8.28 0.04
CA THR A 59 -1.21 9.42 0.00
C THR A 59 -0.16 9.22 -1.09
N SER A 60 0.41 8.01 -1.23
CA SER A 60 1.41 7.74 -2.27
C SER A 60 0.80 7.85 -3.68
N LEU A 61 -0.44 7.43 -3.88
CA LEU A 61 -1.13 7.57 -5.16
C LEU A 61 -1.54 9.02 -5.43
N ALA A 62 -1.97 9.77 -4.42
CA ALA A 62 -2.31 11.19 -4.57
C ALA A 62 -1.09 12.05 -4.93
N LEU A 63 0.10 11.66 -4.50
CA LEU A 63 1.35 12.37 -4.78
C LEU A 63 1.97 12.03 -6.13
N LEU A 64 1.49 10.98 -6.83
CA LEU A 64 2.03 10.57 -8.14
C LEU A 64 2.13 11.72 -9.16
N PRO A 65 1.12 12.60 -9.31
CA PRO A 65 1.18 13.72 -10.26
C PRO A 65 2.15 14.83 -9.83
N VAL A 66 2.43 14.94 -8.53
CA VAL A 66 3.24 16.02 -7.95
C VAL A 66 4.71 15.63 -7.91
N SER A 67 5.01 14.41 -7.48
CA SER A 67 6.37 13.89 -7.37
C SER A 67 6.39 12.36 -7.40
N SER A 68 6.94 11.80 -8.47
CA SER A 68 7.13 10.34 -8.56
C SER A 68 8.11 9.83 -7.52
N ALA A 69 9.13 10.63 -7.15
CA ALA A 69 10.13 10.28 -6.15
C ALA A 69 9.51 10.11 -4.76
N ILE A 70 8.75 11.10 -4.28
CA ILE A 70 8.11 11.04 -2.96
C ILE A 70 7.08 9.90 -2.91
N SER A 71 6.32 9.71 -3.99
CA SER A 71 5.34 8.63 -4.11
C SER A 71 5.98 7.24 -3.99
N LYS A 72 7.12 7.03 -4.66
CA LYS A 72 7.90 5.80 -4.55
C LYS A 72 8.40 5.57 -3.13
N VAL A 73 8.98 6.60 -2.50
CA VAL A 73 9.47 6.50 -1.12
C VAL A 73 8.34 6.12 -0.17
N LEU A 74 7.16 6.75 -0.28
CA LEU A 74 6.01 6.42 0.56
C LEU A 74 5.47 5.01 0.30
N ALA A 75 5.39 4.57 -0.97
CA ALA A 75 4.93 3.22 -1.31
C ALA A 75 5.87 2.16 -0.72
N VAL A 76 7.19 2.35 -0.86
CA VAL A 76 8.21 1.47 -0.25
C VAL A 76 8.12 1.51 1.28
N PHE A 77 8.04 2.70 1.87
CA PHE A 77 7.94 2.85 3.33
C PHE A 77 6.71 2.14 3.90
N THR A 78 5.55 2.30 3.25
CA THR A 78 4.31 1.63 3.68
C THR A 78 4.43 0.11 3.56
N LEU A 79 5.03 -0.39 2.48
CA LEU A 79 5.30 -1.82 2.32
C LEU A 79 6.20 -2.36 3.43
N LEU A 80 7.29 -1.64 3.78
CA LEU A 80 8.20 -2.04 4.85
C LEU A 80 7.51 -2.10 6.21
N LEU A 81 6.62 -1.15 6.51
CA LEU A 81 5.82 -1.19 7.73
C LEU A 81 4.91 -2.42 7.80
N VAL A 82 4.27 -2.78 6.68
CA VAL A 82 3.43 -3.99 6.60
C VAL A 82 4.25 -5.26 6.77
N LEU A 83 5.40 -5.35 6.11
CA LEU A 83 6.30 -6.50 6.26
C LEU A 83 6.81 -6.63 7.69
N GLY A 84 7.32 -5.54 8.27
CA GLY A 84 7.82 -5.53 9.66
C GLY A 84 6.71 -5.85 10.67
N GLY A 85 5.52 -5.27 10.51
CA GLY A 85 4.38 -5.53 11.39
C GLY A 85 3.91 -6.99 11.33
N ASN A 86 3.92 -7.60 10.14
CA ASN A 86 3.54 -9.01 9.98
C ASN A 86 4.64 -9.96 10.47
N TYR A 87 5.92 -9.63 10.26
CA TYR A 87 7.04 -10.42 10.78
C TYR A 87 7.05 -10.48 12.31
N VAL A 88 6.79 -9.34 12.97
CA VAL A 88 6.67 -9.30 14.43
C VAL A 88 5.51 -10.16 14.92
N LYS A 89 4.35 -10.12 14.25
CA LYS A 89 3.23 -11.00 14.64
C LYS A 89 3.60 -12.48 14.54
N GLU A 90 4.32 -12.88 13.50
CA GLU A 90 4.73 -14.28 13.31
C GLU A 90 5.70 -14.77 14.41
N LEU A 91 6.59 -13.89 14.87
CA LEU A 91 7.52 -14.15 15.98
C LEU A 91 6.85 -14.29 17.36
N TYR A 92 5.79 -13.51 17.62
CA TYR A 92 5.13 -13.49 18.94
C TYR A 92 3.89 -14.38 19.02
N VAL A 93 3.43 -14.95 17.90
CA VAL A 93 2.20 -15.77 17.82
C VAL A 93 2.50 -17.23 17.39
N SER A 94 3.76 -17.58 17.12
CA SER A 94 4.14 -19.00 17.00
C SER A 94 4.26 -19.65 18.39
N PRO A 95 3.59 -20.80 18.63
CA PRO A 95 3.64 -21.54 19.89
C PRO A 95 5.03 -22.08 20.23
#